data_AF-A0A3D4PNF1-F1
#
_entry.id   AF-A0A3D4PNF1-F1
#
_cell.length_a   1.000
_cell.length_b   1.000
_cell.length_c   1.000
_cell.angle_alpha   90.00
_cell.angle_beta   90.00
_cell.angle_gamma   90.00
#
_symmetry.space_group_name_H-M   'P 1'
#
loop_
_entity.id
_entity.type
_entity.pdbx_description
1 polymer ?
#
loop_
_entity_poly.entity_id
_entity_poly.type
_entity_poly.pdbx_seq_one_letter_code
_entity_poly.pdbx_strand_id
1 'polypeptide(L)'
;MKIVIIGGVAGGASAAARARRLSEDAEIIILERGRYPSFANCGLPYYVGGEIKSRDKLLVAPIEMLRVRHRLDVRIRSEVMSINRIEQTVRVQNLDTGESYEESYDKLIIATGASPFRPPVPGIDGSRILELRDLDDADRMHAYATSGARRAVIVGAGFIGIEVAENLVRRGIHVTIVELSDQILPPWDREMIGTIDSHLRKQGVVVHLGNSVEAFDETDSGLTIRLKSGGTLDVDFAIVSIGVRPESRLAQDAGIECGERGGIITNKHMQTNDENVYAVGDVVQTSCFVSNRPIQIPLAGPANRQGRIAADHLFGRDSTYRGTQGTAVVGIFGMTAAMTGLSEKSLKRNQLAYEKIYIHPSDHAGYFPDAQQMMLKLLFDPKTGIILGAQGVGTTGVDKRIDVLAIAIQAGMTVYDLEEVELCYAPQYGHAKDPINMLDFVASGVLRGDQPIIQVDTLSSYSAESLLLLDVRTAAEFAAGHIPGAKNIPIETLRERVSELPHDRKIATYCKVGQRGYYATRILDQLGFEAANISGGYQLWSNYSAHDNNATD
;
A
#
# COMPACT_ATOMS: atom_id res chain seq x y z
N MET A 1 -39.87 1.25 2.11
CA MET A 1 -38.66 0.94 2.89
C MET A 1 -37.81 2.18 2.96
N LYS A 2 -37.41 2.60 4.15
CA LYS A 2 -36.58 3.77 4.43
C LYS A 2 -35.16 3.35 4.81
N ILE A 3 -34.19 3.82 4.05
CA ILE A 3 -32.77 3.52 4.22
C ILE A 3 -32.05 4.80 4.66
N VAL A 4 -31.42 4.78 5.83
CA VAL A 4 -30.56 5.87 6.30
C VAL A 4 -29.10 5.45 6.17
N ILE A 5 -28.27 6.34 5.64
CA ILE A 5 -26.85 6.11 5.41
C ILE A 5 -26.06 7.22 6.12
N ILE A 6 -25.16 6.84 7.02
CA ILE A 6 -24.31 7.77 7.78
C ILE A 6 -22.95 7.85 7.07
N GLY A 7 -22.66 9.00 6.46
CA GLY A 7 -21.46 9.26 5.64
C GLY A 7 -21.73 9.15 4.14
N GLY A 8 -21.38 10.21 3.39
CA GLY A 8 -21.75 10.41 1.98
C GLY A 8 -20.60 10.27 0.98
N VAL A 9 -19.48 9.65 1.36
CA VAL A 9 -18.28 9.47 0.50
C VAL A 9 -18.24 8.04 -0.06
N ALA A 10 -17.08 7.36 -0.09
CA ALA A 10 -16.87 6.14 -0.89
C ALA A 10 -17.89 5.03 -0.64
N GLY A 11 -18.00 4.54 0.61
CA GLY A 11 -18.90 3.44 0.95
C GLY A 11 -20.38 3.83 0.90
N GLY A 12 -20.74 4.94 1.54
CA GLY A 12 -22.13 5.39 1.64
C GLY A 12 -22.74 5.82 0.31
N ALA A 13 -22.01 6.60 -0.50
CA ALA A 13 -22.50 7.01 -1.83
C ALA A 13 -22.63 5.81 -2.77
N SER A 14 -21.69 4.85 -2.70
CA SER A 14 -21.78 3.59 -3.45
C SER A 14 -23.03 2.78 -3.07
N ALA A 15 -23.32 2.67 -1.77
CA ALA A 15 -24.51 1.99 -1.27
C ALA A 15 -25.78 2.71 -1.72
N ALA A 16 -25.87 4.03 -1.56
CA ALA A 16 -27.03 4.84 -1.93
C ALA A 16 -27.34 4.75 -3.43
N ALA A 17 -26.33 4.96 -4.28
CA ALA A 17 -26.50 4.90 -5.73
C ALA A 17 -26.86 3.48 -6.20
N ARG A 18 -26.36 2.44 -5.52
CA ARG A 18 -26.77 1.06 -5.79
C ARG A 18 -28.22 0.82 -5.35
N ALA A 19 -28.59 1.23 -4.13
CA ALA A 19 -29.93 1.07 -3.58
C ALA A 19 -31.00 1.70 -4.49
N ARG A 20 -30.77 2.92 -5.00
CA ARG A 20 -31.70 3.55 -5.96
C ARG A 20 -31.88 2.70 -7.23
N ARG A 21 -30.80 2.14 -7.79
CA ARG A 21 -30.90 1.27 -8.97
C ARG A 21 -31.62 -0.06 -8.69
N LEU A 22 -31.80 -0.43 -7.42
CA LEU A 22 -32.50 -1.65 -7.01
C LEU A 22 -33.98 -1.38 -6.72
N SER A 23 -34.35 -0.15 -6.32
CA SER A 23 -35.72 0.23 -6.03
C SER A 23 -35.94 1.73 -6.21
N GLU A 24 -36.94 2.09 -7.03
CA GLU A 24 -37.43 3.47 -7.15
C GLU A 24 -38.32 3.88 -5.97
N ASP A 25 -38.95 2.92 -5.28
CA ASP A 25 -39.87 3.18 -4.16
C ASP A 25 -39.16 3.36 -2.82
N ALA A 26 -37.89 2.96 -2.72
CA ALA A 26 -37.12 3.15 -1.50
C ALA A 26 -36.88 4.64 -1.22
N GLU A 27 -37.13 5.05 0.02
CA GLU A 27 -36.70 6.34 0.55
C GLU A 27 -35.24 6.18 1.01
N ILE A 28 -34.33 6.97 0.44
CA ILE A 28 -32.89 6.83 0.69
C ILE A 28 -32.35 8.19 1.15
N ILE A 29 -31.88 8.22 2.40
CA ILE A 29 -31.36 9.42 3.05
C ILE A 29 -29.87 9.23 3.33
N ILE A 30 -29.06 10.20 2.90
CA ILE A 30 -27.64 10.31 3.25
C ILE A 30 -27.49 11.46 4.24
N LEU A 31 -26.91 11.15 5.40
CA LEU A 31 -26.53 12.12 6.43
C LEU A 31 -25.01 12.31 6.38
N GLU A 32 -24.57 13.50 6.00
CA GLU A 32 -23.16 13.86 5.86
C GLU A 32 -22.84 15.05 6.77
N ARG A 33 -21.87 14.90 7.69
CA ARG A 33 -21.47 15.99 8.59
C ARG A 33 -20.71 17.09 7.85
N GLY A 34 -19.96 16.72 6.82
CA GLY A 34 -19.22 17.62 5.96
C GLY A 34 -20.12 18.42 5.04
N ARG A 35 -19.50 19.32 4.26
CA ARG A 35 -20.19 20.14 3.24
C ARG A 35 -20.34 19.41 1.90
N TYR A 36 -19.48 18.42 1.65
CA TYR A 36 -19.32 17.83 0.34
C TYR A 36 -19.44 16.31 0.44
N PRO A 37 -20.52 15.70 -0.07
CA PRO A 37 -20.55 14.26 -0.31
C PRO A 37 -19.72 13.92 -1.56
N SER A 38 -19.29 12.67 -1.67
CA SER A 38 -18.73 12.09 -2.90
C SER A 38 -17.58 12.89 -3.54
N PHE A 39 -16.64 13.35 -2.71
CA PHE A 39 -15.40 13.97 -3.19
C PHE A 39 -14.26 12.94 -3.32
N ALA A 40 -13.24 13.29 -4.12
CA ALA A 40 -12.08 12.45 -4.38
C ALA A 40 -10.99 12.62 -3.32
N ASN A 41 -11.07 11.87 -2.21
CA ASN A 41 -10.04 11.86 -1.15
C ASN A 41 -8.62 11.63 -1.71
N CYS A 42 -8.47 10.71 -2.66
CA CYS A 42 -7.18 10.38 -3.28
C CYS A 42 -6.64 11.52 -4.15
N GLY A 43 -7.47 12.49 -4.54
CA GLY A 43 -7.05 13.66 -5.31
C GLY A 43 -6.52 14.82 -4.46
N LEU A 44 -6.70 14.77 -3.13
CA LEU A 44 -6.37 15.90 -2.25
C LEU A 44 -4.87 16.28 -2.29
N PRO A 45 -3.90 15.34 -2.20
CA PRO A 45 -2.48 15.70 -2.27
C PRO A 45 -2.13 16.40 -3.59
N TYR A 46 -2.70 15.94 -4.70
CA TYR A 46 -2.46 16.47 -6.04
C TYR A 46 -3.08 17.86 -6.27
N TYR A 47 -4.15 18.20 -5.55
CA TYR A 47 -4.67 19.57 -5.51
C TYR A 47 -3.79 20.49 -4.65
N VAL A 48 -3.30 20.02 -3.51
CA VAL A 48 -2.32 20.75 -2.69
C VAL A 48 -1.06 21.05 -3.54
N GLY A 49 -0.54 20.06 -4.26
CA GLY A 49 0.61 20.22 -5.16
C GLY A 49 0.35 21.04 -6.43
N GLY A 50 -0.92 21.30 -6.77
CA GLY A 50 -1.31 22.12 -7.93
C GLY A 50 -1.36 21.37 -9.27
N GLU A 51 -1.16 20.05 -9.27
CA GLU A 51 -1.35 19.20 -10.44
C GLU A 51 -2.84 19.15 -10.83
N ILE A 52 -3.73 18.96 -9.85
CA ILE A 52 -5.16 19.20 -10.01
C ILE A 52 -5.41 20.70 -9.82
N LYS A 53 -5.50 21.44 -10.94
CA LYS A 53 -5.59 22.91 -10.94
C LYS A 53 -6.89 23.48 -10.37
N SER A 54 -7.96 22.69 -10.28
CA SER A 54 -9.29 23.16 -9.88
C SER A 54 -9.85 22.28 -8.79
N ARG A 55 -10.22 22.91 -7.68
CA ARG A 55 -10.89 22.29 -6.53
C ARG A 55 -12.17 21.56 -6.94
N ASP A 56 -12.94 22.11 -7.87
CA ASP A 56 -14.21 21.54 -8.32
C ASP A 56 -14.06 20.18 -9.00
N LYS A 57 -12.88 19.87 -9.56
CA LYS A 57 -12.60 18.54 -10.12
C LYS A 57 -12.56 17.44 -9.06
N LEU A 58 -12.40 17.80 -7.78
CA LEU A 58 -12.44 16.86 -6.67
C LEU A 58 -13.89 16.49 -6.31
N LEU A 59 -14.89 17.25 -6.75
CA LEU A 59 -16.30 16.97 -6.53
C LEU A 59 -16.82 15.98 -7.59
N VAL A 60 -16.55 14.69 -7.39
CA VAL A 60 -16.86 13.63 -8.37
C VAL A 60 -18.36 13.53 -8.63
N ALA A 61 -19.18 13.59 -7.58
CA ALA A 61 -20.63 13.63 -7.69
C ALA A 61 -21.18 14.81 -6.86
N PRO A 62 -21.44 15.96 -7.51
CA PRO A 62 -22.04 17.10 -6.83
C PRO A 62 -23.39 16.74 -6.20
N ILE A 63 -23.74 17.40 -5.09
CA ILE A 63 -24.95 17.11 -4.32
C ILE A 63 -26.23 17.15 -5.17
N GLU A 64 -26.33 18.12 -6.08
CA GLU A 64 -27.48 18.25 -6.98
C GLU A 64 -27.59 17.07 -7.95
N MET A 65 -26.47 16.50 -8.38
CA MET A 65 -26.48 15.28 -9.18
C MET A 65 -26.99 14.08 -8.37
N LEU A 66 -26.59 13.95 -7.09
CA LEU A 66 -27.11 12.89 -6.20
C LEU A 66 -28.63 13.05 -5.97
N ARG A 67 -29.10 14.27 -5.72
CA ARG A 67 -30.52 14.56 -5.49
C ARG A 67 -31.36 14.34 -6.74
N VAL A 68 -30.97 14.91 -7.88
CA VAL A 68 -31.79 14.90 -9.10
C VAL A 68 -31.70 13.55 -9.82
N ARG A 69 -30.47 13.05 -10.08
CA ARG A 69 -30.29 11.82 -10.87
C ARG A 69 -30.64 10.56 -10.08
N HIS A 70 -30.29 10.53 -8.80
CA HIS A 70 -30.49 9.36 -7.95
C HIS A 70 -31.67 9.51 -6.98
N ARG A 71 -32.43 10.62 -7.03
CA ARG A 71 -33.60 10.85 -6.16
C ARG A 71 -33.28 10.55 -4.70
N LEU A 72 -32.11 11.02 -4.24
CA LEU A 72 -31.62 10.82 -2.88
C LEU A 72 -31.95 12.06 -2.06
N ASP A 73 -32.40 11.86 -0.82
CA ASP A 73 -32.38 12.92 0.17
C ASP A 73 -30.96 13.01 0.74
N VAL A 74 -30.24 14.08 0.40
CA VAL A 74 -28.87 14.29 0.87
C VAL A 74 -28.85 15.50 1.79
N ARG A 75 -28.59 15.23 3.07
CA ARG A 75 -28.54 16.23 4.14
C ARG A 75 -27.08 16.39 4.57
N ILE A 76 -26.45 17.45 4.06
CA ILE A 76 -25.12 17.87 4.48
C ILE A 76 -25.19 18.63 5.79
N ARG A 77 -24.03 18.87 6.42
CA ARG A 77 -23.97 19.55 7.73
C ARG A 77 -24.89 18.88 8.76
N SER A 78 -25.09 17.58 8.63
CA SER A 78 -25.99 16.79 9.45
C SER A 78 -25.19 15.67 10.11
N GLU A 79 -24.87 15.85 11.38
CA GLU A 79 -24.10 14.89 12.16
C GLU A 79 -25.05 13.96 12.92
N VAL A 80 -24.84 12.65 12.80
CA VAL A 80 -25.54 11.67 13.63
C VAL A 80 -24.87 11.60 14.99
N MET A 81 -25.62 11.85 16.04
CA MET A 81 -25.14 11.94 17.42
C MET A 81 -25.30 10.63 18.19
N SER A 82 -26.36 9.86 17.87
CA SER A 82 -26.63 8.56 18.51
C SER A 82 -27.54 7.69 17.63
N ILE A 83 -27.46 6.37 17.84
CA ILE A 83 -28.31 5.37 17.18
C ILE A 83 -29.15 4.67 18.26
N ASN A 84 -30.48 4.71 18.14
CA ASN A 84 -31.39 3.89 18.92
C ASN A 84 -31.82 2.67 18.09
N ARG A 85 -31.36 1.49 18.49
CA ARG A 85 -31.64 0.23 17.78
C ARG A 85 -33.03 -0.35 18.07
N ILE A 86 -33.57 -0.06 19.25
CA ILE A 86 -34.88 -0.57 19.68
C ILE A 86 -35.99 0.16 18.94
N GLU A 87 -35.89 1.50 18.87
CA GLU A 87 -36.86 2.35 18.18
C GLU A 87 -36.56 2.51 16.68
N GLN A 88 -35.40 2.01 16.23
CA GLN A 88 -34.89 2.15 14.86
C GLN A 88 -34.85 3.62 14.40
N THR A 89 -34.26 4.48 15.24
CA THR A 89 -34.07 5.91 14.98
C THR A 89 -32.61 6.33 15.13
N VAL A 90 -32.23 7.40 14.45
CA VAL A 90 -30.97 8.11 14.69
C VAL A 90 -31.26 9.54 15.10
N ARG A 91 -30.50 10.05 16.08
CA ARG A 91 -30.57 11.45 16.47
C ARG A 91 -29.58 12.24 15.61
N VAL A 92 -30.07 13.23 14.88
CA VAL A 92 -29.29 14.04 13.95
C VAL A 92 -29.24 15.47 14.44
N GLN A 93 -28.07 16.10 14.39
CA GLN A 93 -27.90 17.53 14.63
C GLN A 93 -27.51 18.23 13.32
N ASN A 94 -28.23 19.30 12.98
CA ASN A 94 -27.80 20.23 11.94
C ASN A 94 -26.70 21.13 12.50
N LEU A 95 -25.50 21.06 11.94
CA LEU A 95 -24.31 21.78 12.40
C LEU A 95 -24.31 23.28 12.05
N ASP A 96 -25.21 23.72 11.17
CA ASP A 96 -25.35 25.13 10.83
C ASP A 96 -26.41 25.82 11.73
N THR A 97 -27.48 25.13 12.12
CA THR A 97 -28.54 25.70 12.99
C THR A 97 -28.46 25.28 14.45
N GLY A 98 -27.75 24.18 14.76
CA GLY A 98 -27.69 23.56 16.09
C GLY A 98 -28.92 22.71 16.45
N GLU A 99 -29.98 22.74 15.64
CA GLU A 99 -31.22 22.00 15.87
C GLU A 99 -30.99 20.49 15.78
N SER A 100 -31.65 19.74 16.66
CA SER A 100 -31.62 18.28 16.66
C SER A 100 -32.99 17.70 16.35
N TYR A 101 -33.03 16.60 15.62
CA TYR A 101 -34.24 15.84 15.34
C TYR A 101 -33.96 14.34 15.32
N GLU A 102 -35.01 13.53 15.35
CA GLU A 102 -34.91 12.08 15.18
C GLU A 102 -35.32 11.69 13.77
N GLU A 103 -34.57 10.75 13.19
CA GLU A 103 -34.86 10.18 11.89
C GLU A 103 -35.00 8.66 11.98
N SER A 104 -36.18 8.15 11.61
CA SER A 104 -36.45 6.70 11.58
C SER A 104 -35.78 6.02 10.40
N TYR A 105 -35.51 4.72 10.54
CA TYR A 105 -35.01 3.87 9.46
C TYR A 105 -35.62 2.47 9.52
N ASP A 106 -35.85 1.85 8.36
CA ASP A 106 -36.04 0.39 8.29
C ASP A 106 -34.67 -0.30 8.24
N LYS A 107 -33.70 0.33 7.56
CA LYS A 107 -32.33 -0.16 7.40
C LYS A 107 -31.33 0.98 7.54
N LEU A 108 -30.24 0.74 8.27
CA LEU A 108 -29.16 1.70 8.53
C LEU A 108 -27.84 1.21 7.94
N ILE A 109 -27.08 2.11 7.30
CA ILE A 109 -25.70 1.83 6.84
C ILE A 109 -24.73 2.82 7.48
N ILE A 110 -23.78 2.32 8.26
CA ILE A 110 -22.71 3.11 8.87
C ILE A 110 -21.50 3.13 7.93
N ALA A 111 -21.18 4.30 7.37
CA ALA A 111 -20.07 4.53 6.46
C ALA A 111 -19.23 5.75 6.89
N THR A 112 -19.01 5.89 8.20
CA THR A 112 -18.30 7.02 8.85
C THR A 112 -16.81 7.07 8.52
N GLY A 113 -16.24 5.97 8.01
CA GLY A 113 -14.85 5.90 7.60
C GLY A 113 -13.88 5.89 8.78
N ALA A 114 -12.75 6.58 8.62
CA ALA A 114 -11.70 6.66 9.62
C ALA A 114 -11.19 8.10 9.78
N SER A 115 -10.68 8.43 10.97
CA SER A 115 -10.09 9.73 11.30
C SER A 115 -8.57 9.65 11.43
N PRO A 116 -7.82 10.73 11.14
CA PRO A 116 -6.37 10.74 11.34
C PRO A 116 -6.03 10.47 12.80
N PHE A 117 -5.02 9.62 13.02
CA PHE A 117 -4.57 9.33 14.37
C PHE A 117 -3.66 10.45 14.87
N ARG A 118 -4.10 11.15 15.93
CA ARG A 118 -3.29 12.13 16.65
C ARG A 118 -2.74 11.52 17.95
N PRO A 119 -1.42 11.34 18.08
CA PRO A 119 -0.81 10.89 19.32
C PRO A 119 -0.83 12.04 20.35
N PRO A 120 -0.79 11.74 21.66
CA PRO A 120 -0.80 12.74 22.72
C PRO A 120 0.57 13.45 22.84
N VAL A 121 0.95 14.18 21.80
CA VAL A 121 2.20 14.94 21.72
C VAL A 121 1.90 16.40 22.10
N PRO A 122 2.66 17.02 23.03
CA PRO A 122 2.46 18.42 23.39
C PRO A 122 2.48 19.33 22.17
N GLY A 123 1.50 20.25 22.10
CA GLY A 123 1.37 21.24 21.04
C GLY A 123 0.78 20.73 19.72
N ILE A 124 0.41 19.45 19.60
CA ILE A 124 -0.09 18.85 18.34
C ILE A 124 -1.37 19.51 17.79
N ASP A 125 -2.16 20.17 18.63
CA ASP A 125 -3.40 20.85 18.24
C ASP A 125 -3.17 22.28 17.74
N GLY A 126 -1.90 22.66 17.50
CA GLY A 126 -1.52 23.93 16.91
C GLY A 126 -2.15 24.19 15.53
N SER A 127 -2.39 25.46 15.22
CA SER A 127 -2.97 25.92 13.96
C SER A 127 -2.12 25.59 12.72
N ARG A 128 -0.79 25.49 12.89
CA ARG A 128 0.20 25.17 11.85
C ARG A 128 0.42 23.67 11.66
N ILE A 129 -0.34 22.84 12.37
CA ILE A 129 -0.25 21.38 12.32
C ILE A 129 -1.48 20.87 11.60
N LEU A 130 -1.23 20.32 10.42
CA LEU A 130 -2.24 19.96 9.45
C LEU A 130 -2.40 18.44 9.37
N GLU A 131 -3.56 18.03 8.88
CA GLU A 131 -3.84 16.68 8.41
C GLU A 131 -4.47 16.78 7.02
N LEU A 132 -4.71 15.65 6.37
CA LEU A 132 -5.32 15.62 5.05
C LEU A 132 -6.34 14.49 4.98
N ARG A 133 -7.59 14.80 5.33
CA ARG A 133 -8.71 13.86 5.23
C ARG A 133 -9.79 14.34 4.28
N ASP A 134 -10.14 15.62 4.34
CA ASP A 134 -11.24 16.18 3.57
C ASP A 134 -10.85 17.42 2.76
N LEU A 135 -11.83 18.03 2.09
CA LEU A 135 -11.62 19.21 1.26
C LEU A 135 -11.24 20.45 2.08
N ASP A 136 -11.74 20.59 3.31
CA ASP A 136 -11.43 21.74 4.15
C ASP A 136 -9.97 21.64 4.64
N ASP A 137 -9.50 20.43 4.97
CA ASP A 137 -8.08 20.16 5.23
C ASP A 137 -7.20 20.49 4.02
N ALA A 138 -7.62 20.05 2.83
CA ALA A 138 -6.88 20.29 1.59
C ALA A 138 -6.82 21.78 1.25
N ASP A 139 -7.89 22.54 1.48
CA ASP A 139 -7.92 23.99 1.30
C ASP A 139 -6.96 24.69 2.27
N ARG A 140 -6.93 24.28 3.54
CA ARG A 140 -5.97 24.79 4.54
C ARG A 140 -4.53 24.50 4.11
N MET A 141 -4.23 23.25 3.73
CA MET A 141 -2.89 22.86 3.32
C MET A 141 -2.45 23.56 2.03
N HIS A 142 -3.36 23.71 1.05
CA HIS A 142 -3.11 24.48 -0.17
C HIS A 142 -2.80 25.95 0.15
N ALA A 143 -3.51 26.57 1.10
CA ALA A 143 -3.23 27.95 1.53
C ALA A 143 -1.82 28.10 2.10
N TYR A 144 -1.38 27.19 2.99
CA TYR A 144 0.01 27.17 3.48
C TYR A 144 1.03 26.93 2.36
N ALA A 145 0.75 25.97 1.47
CA ALA A 145 1.63 25.63 0.36
C ALA A 145 1.79 26.76 -0.68
N THR A 146 0.90 27.76 -0.66
CA THR A 146 0.90 28.90 -1.58
C THR A 146 1.17 30.25 -0.92
N SER A 147 1.29 30.30 0.42
CA SER A 147 1.54 31.53 1.16
C SER A 147 3.00 32.02 1.11
N GLY A 148 3.88 31.31 0.40
CA GLY A 148 5.33 31.54 0.41
C GLY A 148 6.08 30.78 1.52
N ALA A 149 5.44 29.78 2.14
CA ALA A 149 6.12 28.83 3.02
C ALA A 149 7.28 28.14 2.27
N ARG A 150 8.38 27.88 2.98
CA ARG A 150 9.62 27.33 2.42
C ARG A 150 10.00 25.98 3.00
N ARG A 151 9.54 25.66 4.21
CA ARG A 151 9.94 24.44 4.93
C ARG A 151 8.72 23.78 5.58
N ALA A 152 8.58 22.47 5.39
CA ALA A 152 7.54 21.67 6.02
C ALA A 152 8.10 20.37 6.58
N VAL A 153 7.53 19.91 7.71
CA VAL A 153 7.78 18.55 8.22
C VAL A 153 6.55 17.68 8.00
N ILE A 154 6.77 16.45 7.56
CA ILE A 154 5.75 15.41 7.49
C ILE A 154 6.10 14.35 8.54
N VAL A 155 5.18 14.08 9.45
CA VAL A 155 5.30 13.03 10.46
C VAL A 155 4.58 11.79 9.94
N GLY A 156 5.33 10.75 9.60
CA GLY A 156 4.85 9.51 8.99
C GLY A 156 5.17 9.41 7.49
N ALA A 157 5.78 8.29 7.10
CA ALA A 157 6.21 7.96 5.74
C ALA A 157 5.32 6.85 5.11
N GLY A 158 4.03 6.86 5.44
CA GLY A 158 3.01 6.05 4.77
C GLY A 158 2.61 6.64 3.41
N PHE A 159 1.61 6.03 2.75
CA PHE A 159 1.08 6.46 1.45
C PHE A 159 0.85 7.98 1.37
N ILE A 160 0.00 8.48 2.26
CA ILE A 160 -0.41 9.89 2.30
C ILE A 160 0.80 10.80 2.55
N GLY A 161 1.68 10.43 3.50
CA GLY A 161 2.88 11.20 3.81
C GLY A 161 3.81 11.36 2.61
N ILE A 162 4.02 10.27 1.85
CA ILE A 162 4.85 10.29 0.63
C ILE A 162 4.19 11.11 -0.49
N GLU A 163 2.88 10.96 -0.72
CA GLU A 163 2.16 11.74 -1.74
C GLU A 163 2.18 13.24 -1.41
N VAL A 164 1.99 13.61 -0.14
CA VAL A 164 2.09 15.00 0.30
C VAL A 164 3.53 15.52 0.16
N ALA A 165 4.54 14.71 0.49
CA ALA A 165 5.95 15.09 0.32
C ALA A 165 6.26 15.46 -1.13
N GLU A 166 5.88 14.60 -2.07
CA GLU A 166 6.08 14.86 -3.50
C GLU A 166 5.40 16.15 -3.95
N ASN A 167 4.15 16.35 -3.55
CA ASN A 167 3.37 17.50 -3.96
C ASN A 167 3.88 18.82 -3.36
N LEU A 168 4.42 18.81 -2.15
CA LEU A 168 5.06 19.98 -1.55
C LEU A 168 6.43 20.29 -2.18
N VAL A 169 7.24 19.27 -2.48
CA VAL A 169 8.51 19.47 -3.20
C VAL A 169 8.27 20.09 -4.58
N ARG A 170 7.23 19.66 -5.30
CA ARG A 170 6.84 20.25 -6.59
C ARG A 170 6.44 21.73 -6.48
N ARG A 171 6.02 22.19 -5.29
CA ARG A 171 5.76 23.61 -4.98
C ARG A 171 7.02 24.39 -4.60
N GLY A 172 8.18 23.74 -4.57
CA GLY A 172 9.45 24.35 -4.15
C GLY A 172 9.62 24.43 -2.63
N ILE A 173 8.85 23.66 -1.85
CA ILE A 173 8.97 23.60 -0.40
C ILE A 173 10.00 22.53 -0.03
N HIS A 174 10.93 22.86 0.85
CA HIS A 174 11.85 21.89 1.44
C HIS A 174 11.10 21.01 2.44
N VAL A 175 11.11 19.70 2.18
CA VAL A 175 10.36 18.73 2.98
C VAL A 175 11.32 17.86 3.79
N THR A 176 11.03 17.75 5.08
CA THR A 176 11.62 16.74 5.97
C THR A 176 10.55 15.75 6.38
N ILE A 177 10.82 14.45 6.25
CA ILE A 177 9.98 13.36 6.73
C ILE A 177 10.58 12.79 8.02
N VAL A 178 9.76 12.62 9.05
CA VAL A 178 10.11 11.93 10.29
C VAL A 178 9.24 10.69 10.42
N GLU A 179 9.87 9.52 10.44
CA GLU A 179 9.21 8.21 10.53
C GLU A 179 9.77 7.41 11.70
N LEU A 180 8.86 6.80 12.47
CA LEU A 180 9.21 5.98 13.63
C LEU A 180 9.81 4.64 13.21
N SER A 181 9.31 4.06 12.11
CA SER A 181 9.89 2.86 11.53
C SER A 181 11.30 3.12 11.00
N ASP A 182 12.07 2.05 10.90
CA ASP A 182 13.36 1.98 10.22
C ASP A 182 13.25 1.98 8.67
N GLN A 183 12.07 2.24 8.11
CA GLN A 183 11.83 2.29 6.67
C GLN A 183 10.62 3.18 6.33
N ILE A 184 10.63 3.74 5.11
CA ILE A 184 9.43 4.30 4.49
C ILE A 184 8.49 3.19 4.00
N LEU A 185 7.24 3.55 3.70
CA LEU A 185 6.19 2.65 3.22
C LEU A 185 6.16 1.32 4.01
N PRO A 186 5.87 1.35 5.33
CA PRO A 186 5.96 0.18 6.20
C PRO A 186 5.26 -1.11 5.72
N PRO A 187 4.18 -1.08 4.90
CA PRO A 187 3.60 -2.31 4.33
C PRO A 187 4.55 -3.13 3.43
N TRP A 188 5.51 -2.51 2.75
CA TRP A 188 6.49 -3.20 1.90
C TRP A 188 7.58 -3.85 2.74
N ASP A 189 8.21 -4.87 2.17
CA ASP A 189 9.42 -5.44 2.74
C ASP A 189 10.63 -4.55 2.48
N ARG A 190 11.60 -4.58 3.41
CA ARG A 190 12.68 -3.59 3.53
C ARG A 190 13.52 -3.48 2.26
N GLU A 191 13.80 -4.60 1.62
CA GLU A 191 14.62 -4.68 0.42
C GLU A 191 13.94 -4.12 -0.84
N MET A 192 12.61 -4.02 -0.83
CA MET A 192 11.85 -3.43 -1.93
C MET A 192 11.89 -1.90 -1.90
N ILE A 193 12.00 -1.29 -0.72
CA ILE A 193 11.88 0.17 -0.57
C ILE A 193 13.21 0.92 -0.70
N GLY A 194 14.35 0.25 -0.79
CA GLY A 194 15.65 0.94 -0.82
C GLY A 194 15.89 1.82 -2.03
N THR A 195 15.44 1.37 -3.19
CA THR A 195 15.47 2.19 -4.40
C THR A 195 14.53 3.39 -4.28
N ILE A 196 13.36 3.22 -3.64
CA ILE A 196 12.41 4.33 -3.40
C ILE A 196 12.97 5.35 -2.41
N ASP A 197 13.56 4.92 -1.29
CA ASP A 197 14.16 5.82 -0.29
C ASP A 197 15.31 6.62 -0.90
N SER A 198 16.20 5.94 -1.63
CA SER A 198 17.29 6.60 -2.36
C SER A 198 16.77 7.59 -3.40
N HIS A 199 15.69 7.26 -4.11
CA HIS A 199 15.06 8.17 -5.08
C HIS A 199 14.46 9.39 -4.39
N LEU A 200 13.73 9.19 -3.30
CA LEU A 200 13.12 10.25 -2.50
C LEU A 200 14.17 11.27 -2.00
N ARG A 201 15.28 10.77 -1.46
CA ARG A 201 16.42 11.60 -1.02
C ARG A 201 17.07 12.36 -2.18
N LYS A 202 17.21 11.75 -3.35
CA LYS A 202 17.73 12.41 -4.56
C LYS A 202 16.84 13.56 -5.06
N GLN A 203 15.55 13.54 -4.73
CA GLN A 203 14.62 14.65 -5.01
C GLN A 203 14.71 15.78 -3.98
N GLY A 204 15.65 15.70 -3.02
CA GLY A 204 15.89 16.74 -2.02
C GLY A 204 15.05 16.61 -0.76
N VAL A 205 14.32 15.49 -0.58
CA VAL A 205 13.60 15.21 0.66
C VAL A 205 14.58 14.72 1.73
N VAL A 206 14.54 15.34 2.90
CA VAL A 206 15.29 14.86 4.08
C VAL A 206 14.44 13.80 4.78
N VAL A 207 15.01 12.64 5.09
CA VAL A 207 14.26 11.54 5.73
C VAL A 207 14.98 11.08 7.00
N HIS A 208 14.30 11.22 8.13
CA HIS A 208 14.73 10.72 9.45
C HIS A 208 13.90 9.48 9.80
N LEU A 209 14.52 8.30 9.68
CA LEU A 209 13.93 7.01 10.07
C LEU A 209 14.28 6.71 11.54
N GLY A 210 13.55 5.81 12.18
CA GLY A 210 13.79 5.40 13.57
C GLY A 210 13.60 6.54 14.59
N ASN A 211 12.91 7.61 14.23
CA ASN A 211 12.79 8.82 15.03
C ASN A 211 11.32 9.27 15.16
N SER A 212 11.02 10.07 16.17
CA SER A 212 9.66 10.56 16.40
C SER A 212 9.66 11.97 16.95
N VAL A 213 8.57 12.68 16.71
CA VAL A 213 8.34 13.99 17.31
C VAL A 213 8.05 13.84 18.81
N GLU A 214 8.74 14.62 19.62
CA GLU A 214 8.55 14.75 21.06
C GLU A 214 7.57 15.87 21.41
N ALA A 215 7.65 17.01 20.74
CA ALA A 215 6.78 18.16 20.97
C ALA A 215 6.74 19.11 19.75
N PHE A 216 5.66 19.88 19.67
CA PHE A 216 5.46 20.97 18.73
C PHE A 216 5.40 22.29 19.50
N ASP A 217 6.29 23.22 19.20
CA ASP A 217 6.33 24.54 19.83
C ASP A 217 6.05 25.60 18.76
N GLU A 218 4.81 26.14 18.74
CA GLU A 218 4.46 27.25 17.83
C GLU A 218 5.18 28.53 18.24
N THR A 219 5.68 29.26 17.25
CA THR A 219 6.36 30.54 17.44
C THR A 219 5.72 31.61 16.57
N ASP A 220 6.04 32.89 16.82
CA ASP A 220 5.51 34.01 16.01
C ASP A 220 5.83 33.86 14.52
N SER A 221 6.97 33.24 14.19
CA SER A 221 7.48 33.09 12.83
C SER A 221 7.24 31.72 12.19
N GLY A 222 6.78 30.71 12.94
CA GLY A 222 6.62 29.37 12.41
C GLY A 222 6.37 28.31 13.48
N LEU A 223 7.06 27.18 13.37
CA LEU A 223 6.92 26.00 14.20
C LEU A 223 8.30 25.38 14.46
N THR A 224 8.64 25.19 15.72
CA THR A 224 9.83 24.42 16.12
C THR A 224 9.37 23.03 16.57
N ILE A 225 9.92 21.99 15.95
CA ILE A 225 9.60 20.59 16.25
C ILE A 225 10.77 19.98 16.99
N ARG A 226 10.53 19.47 18.21
CA ARG A 226 11.53 18.70 18.96
C ARG A 226 11.41 17.22 18.63
N LEU A 227 12.54 16.59 18.34
CA LEU A 227 12.64 15.16 18.05
C LEU A 227 13.11 14.41 19.29
N LYS A 228 12.65 13.17 19.49
CA LYS A 228 13.10 12.32 20.59
C LYS A 228 14.59 12.00 20.56
N SER A 229 15.23 12.10 19.40
CA SER A 229 16.68 11.99 19.27
C SER A 229 17.46 13.18 19.85
N GLY A 230 16.77 14.23 20.32
CA GLY A 230 17.36 15.46 20.89
C GLY A 230 17.57 16.60 19.89
N GLY A 231 17.29 16.39 18.60
CA GLY A 231 17.38 17.43 17.56
C GLY A 231 16.12 18.30 17.47
N THR A 232 16.24 19.45 16.81
CA THR A 232 15.10 20.35 16.52
C THR A 232 15.01 20.65 15.02
N LEU A 233 13.79 20.88 14.54
CA LEU A 233 13.50 21.28 13.16
C LEU A 233 12.64 22.54 13.18
N ASP A 234 13.14 23.63 12.60
CA ASP A 234 12.36 24.86 12.41
C ASP A 234 11.70 24.87 11.04
N VAL A 235 10.38 24.97 11.00
CA VAL A 235 9.57 24.91 9.79
C VAL A 235 8.41 25.91 9.83
N ASP A 236 7.73 26.08 8.70
CA ASP A 236 6.59 27.00 8.60
C ASP A 236 5.27 26.32 9.04
N PHE A 237 5.16 25.01 8.76
CA PHE A 237 4.03 24.15 9.12
C PHE A 237 4.43 22.66 9.15
N ALA A 238 3.58 21.83 9.76
CA ALA A 238 3.76 20.38 9.83
C ALA A 238 2.51 19.63 9.34
N ILE A 239 2.69 18.41 8.88
CA ILE A 239 1.63 17.48 8.47
C ILE A 239 1.75 16.21 9.30
N VAL A 240 0.67 15.79 9.95
CA VAL A 240 0.60 14.53 10.69
C VAL A 240 -0.08 13.47 9.82
N SER A 241 0.66 12.44 9.45
CA SER A 241 0.23 11.35 8.55
C SER A 241 0.66 9.97 9.07
N ILE A 242 0.37 9.71 10.36
CA ILE A 242 0.80 8.48 11.04
C ILE A 242 -0.26 7.37 11.09
N GLY A 243 -1.18 7.38 10.11
CA GLY A 243 -2.28 6.43 9.99
C GLY A 243 -3.62 6.98 10.50
N VAL A 244 -4.63 6.12 10.45
CA VAL A 244 -6.04 6.46 10.75
C VAL A 244 -6.65 5.45 11.73
N ARG A 245 -7.72 5.85 12.40
CA ARG A 245 -8.53 4.98 13.27
C ARG A 245 -10.00 4.96 12.82
N PRO A 246 -10.69 3.80 12.86
CA PRO A 246 -12.12 3.73 12.55
C PRO A 246 -12.96 4.73 13.36
N GLU A 247 -13.87 5.44 12.72
CA GLU A 247 -14.87 6.30 13.40
C GLU A 247 -16.09 5.46 13.83
N SER A 248 -15.87 4.54 14.77
CA SER A 248 -16.87 3.56 15.20
C SER A 248 -17.61 3.91 16.48
N ARG A 249 -17.38 5.10 17.05
CA ARG A 249 -17.97 5.52 18.33
C ARG A 249 -19.50 5.39 18.35
N LEU A 250 -20.18 5.82 17.29
CA LEU A 250 -21.64 5.67 17.16
C LEU A 250 -22.10 4.22 17.26
N ALA A 251 -21.34 3.29 16.68
CA ALA A 251 -21.65 1.87 16.72
C ALA A 251 -21.39 1.30 18.13
N GLN A 252 -20.27 1.65 18.75
CA GLN A 252 -19.92 1.23 20.11
C GLN A 252 -20.96 1.70 21.14
N ASP A 253 -21.31 2.99 21.10
CA ASP A 253 -22.29 3.60 22.00
C ASP A 253 -23.70 2.98 21.82
N ALA A 254 -24.00 2.45 20.63
CA ALA A 254 -25.22 1.71 20.31
C ALA A 254 -25.13 0.19 20.59
N GLY A 255 -24.04 -0.30 21.18
CA GLY A 255 -23.85 -1.72 21.48
C GLY A 255 -23.67 -2.62 20.25
N ILE A 256 -23.21 -2.05 19.13
CA ILE A 256 -22.79 -2.81 17.95
C ILE A 256 -21.36 -3.30 18.18
N GLU A 257 -21.10 -4.56 17.83
CA GLU A 257 -19.81 -5.20 18.08
C GLU A 257 -18.68 -4.57 17.26
N CYS A 258 -17.58 -4.24 17.94
CA CYS A 258 -16.35 -3.73 17.36
C CYS A 258 -15.16 -4.60 17.79
N GLY A 259 -14.22 -4.83 16.87
CA GLY A 259 -13.00 -5.58 17.16
C GLY A 259 -12.00 -4.79 18.01
N GLU A 260 -10.90 -5.43 18.40
CA GLU A 260 -9.86 -4.86 19.29
C GLU A 260 -9.29 -3.53 18.78
N ARG A 261 -9.23 -3.36 17.45
CA ARG A 261 -8.75 -2.11 16.81
C ARG A 261 -9.88 -1.12 16.51
N GLY A 262 -11.04 -1.31 17.13
CA GLY A 262 -12.19 -0.43 17.02
C GLY A 262 -13.00 -0.56 15.74
N GLY A 263 -12.69 -1.48 14.83
CA GLY A 263 -13.47 -1.62 13.58
C GLY A 263 -14.77 -2.36 13.82
N ILE A 264 -15.86 -1.90 13.19
CA ILE A 264 -17.17 -2.56 13.29
C ILE A 264 -17.08 -3.96 12.69
N ILE A 265 -17.49 -4.96 13.45
CA ILE A 265 -17.51 -6.35 13.00
C ILE A 265 -18.74 -6.55 12.13
N THR A 266 -18.51 -7.10 10.93
CA THR A 266 -19.59 -7.43 10.00
C THR A 266 -19.45 -8.86 9.50
N ASN A 267 -20.57 -9.45 9.09
CA ASN A 267 -20.57 -10.72 8.38
C ASN A 267 -20.18 -10.53 6.90
N LYS A 268 -20.13 -11.61 6.11
CA LYS A 268 -19.81 -11.55 4.67
C LYS A 268 -20.76 -10.68 3.83
N HIS A 269 -21.92 -10.31 4.35
CA HIS A 269 -22.91 -9.45 3.70
C HIS A 269 -22.85 -7.98 4.16
N MET A 270 -21.83 -7.63 4.96
CA MET A 270 -21.62 -6.29 5.54
C MET A 270 -22.64 -5.90 6.61
N GLN A 271 -23.42 -6.87 7.12
CA GLN A 271 -24.38 -6.69 8.20
C GLN A 271 -23.68 -6.85 9.55
N THR A 272 -24.07 -6.05 10.55
CA THR A 272 -23.51 -6.12 11.91
C THR A 272 -24.19 -7.21 12.75
N ASN A 273 -24.01 -7.20 14.08
CA ASN A 273 -24.80 -8.02 15.00
C ASN A 273 -26.27 -7.57 15.14
N ASP A 274 -26.68 -6.52 14.42
CA ASP A 274 -28.08 -6.11 14.26
C ASP A 274 -28.53 -6.37 12.82
N GLU A 275 -29.67 -7.04 12.65
CA GLU A 275 -30.16 -7.41 11.31
C GLU A 275 -30.58 -6.21 10.44
N ASN A 276 -30.81 -5.06 11.06
CA ASN A 276 -31.22 -3.83 10.40
C ASN A 276 -30.07 -2.85 10.21
N VAL A 277 -28.86 -3.16 10.70
CA VAL A 277 -27.69 -2.29 10.61
C VAL A 277 -26.56 -2.95 9.82
N TYR A 278 -25.99 -2.17 8.91
CA TYR A 278 -24.84 -2.53 8.08
C TYR A 278 -23.70 -1.56 8.37
N ALA A 279 -22.47 -1.97 8.07
CA ALA A 279 -21.32 -1.07 8.09
C ALA A 279 -20.40 -1.34 6.89
N VAL A 280 -19.83 -0.29 6.32
CA VAL A 280 -18.97 -0.37 5.12
C VAL A 280 -17.85 0.67 5.14
N GLY A 281 -16.78 0.41 4.41
CA GLY A 281 -15.63 1.29 4.29
C GLY A 281 -14.68 1.22 5.48
N ASP A 282 -13.86 2.25 5.65
CA ASP A 282 -12.72 2.23 6.57
C ASP A 282 -13.10 2.05 8.06
N VAL A 283 -14.38 2.17 8.39
CA VAL A 283 -14.89 1.91 9.74
C VAL A 283 -14.95 0.41 10.09
N VAL A 284 -14.94 -0.49 9.10
CA VAL A 284 -15.16 -1.92 9.33
C VAL A 284 -13.88 -2.70 9.59
N GLN A 285 -14.00 -3.74 10.41
CA GLN A 285 -13.05 -4.84 10.42
C GLN A 285 -13.44 -5.85 9.33
N THR A 286 -12.49 -6.24 8.50
CA THR A 286 -12.68 -7.25 7.43
C THR A 286 -11.77 -8.45 7.64
N SER A 287 -12.04 -9.56 6.95
CA SER A 287 -11.09 -10.67 6.85
C SER A 287 -10.00 -10.39 5.81
N CYS A 288 -8.76 -10.80 6.12
CA CYS A 288 -7.68 -10.86 5.15
C CYS A 288 -7.93 -12.03 4.21
N PHE A 289 -7.94 -11.78 2.90
CA PHE A 289 -8.22 -12.82 1.91
C PHE A 289 -7.24 -14.00 2.02
N VAL A 290 -5.95 -13.73 2.28
CA VAL A 290 -4.89 -14.76 2.29
C VAL A 290 -4.84 -15.51 3.63
N SER A 291 -4.82 -14.79 4.76
CA SER A 291 -4.65 -15.42 6.09
C SER A 291 -5.97 -15.75 6.80
N ASN A 292 -7.11 -15.28 6.30
CA ASN A 292 -8.41 -15.30 6.96
C ASN A 292 -8.45 -14.66 8.36
N ARG A 293 -7.43 -13.86 8.70
CA ARG A 293 -7.38 -13.15 9.98
C ARG A 293 -8.11 -11.80 9.89
N PRO A 294 -8.70 -11.32 11.00
CA PRO A 294 -9.26 -9.98 11.05
C PRO A 294 -8.19 -8.91 10.77
N ILE A 295 -8.52 -7.95 9.91
CA ILE A 295 -7.67 -6.84 9.50
C ILE A 295 -8.51 -5.57 9.30
N GLN A 296 -7.82 -4.44 9.23
CA GLN A 296 -8.36 -3.16 8.81
C GLN A 296 -7.43 -2.58 7.76
N ILE A 297 -7.94 -2.38 6.56
CA ILE A 297 -7.19 -1.84 5.43
C ILE A 297 -8.04 -0.72 4.82
N PRO A 298 -7.77 0.55 5.17
CA PRO A 298 -8.55 1.69 4.72
C PRO A 298 -8.20 2.03 3.27
N LEU A 299 -8.97 1.50 2.32
CA LEU A 299 -8.76 1.67 0.89
C LEU A 299 -10.10 1.89 0.18
N ALA A 300 -10.09 2.83 -0.78
CA ALA A 300 -11.31 3.22 -1.50
C ALA A 300 -11.95 2.06 -2.29
N GLY A 301 -11.15 1.20 -2.93
CA GLY A 301 -11.65 0.05 -3.69
C GLY A 301 -12.52 -0.89 -2.86
N PRO A 302 -12.00 -1.44 -1.74
CA PRO A 302 -12.79 -2.13 -0.72
C PRO A 302 -14.06 -1.38 -0.31
N ALA A 303 -13.96 -0.11 0.10
CA ALA A 303 -15.11 0.66 0.58
C ALA A 303 -16.26 0.73 -0.44
N ASN A 304 -15.96 1.02 -1.70
CA ASN A 304 -16.95 1.08 -2.77
C ASN A 304 -17.61 -0.29 -3.01
N ARG A 305 -16.84 -1.38 -3.02
CA ARG A 305 -17.38 -2.75 -3.19
C ARG A 305 -18.26 -3.16 -2.02
N GLN A 306 -17.85 -2.87 -0.79
CA GLN A 306 -18.62 -3.14 0.42
C GLN A 306 -19.96 -2.40 0.41
N GLY A 307 -19.96 -1.10 0.05
CA GLY A 307 -21.19 -0.32 -0.12
C GLY A 307 -22.17 -0.94 -1.11
N ARG A 308 -21.67 -1.42 -2.26
CA ARG A 308 -22.49 -2.14 -3.23
C ARG A 308 -23.08 -3.43 -2.67
N ILE A 309 -22.28 -4.23 -1.94
CA ILE A 309 -22.70 -5.51 -1.36
C ILE A 309 -23.76 -5.31 -0.28
N ALA A 310 -23.58 -4.32 0.60
CA ALA A 310 -24.57 -3.99 1.62
C ALA A 310 -25.91 -3.64 0.99
N ALA A 311 -25.91 -2.81 -0.06
CA ALA A 311 -27.14 -2.49 -0.81
C ALA A 311 -27.74 -3.71 -1.50
N ASP A 312 -26.94 -4.60 -2.11
CA ASP A 312 -27.45 -5.84 -2.72
C ASP A 312 -28.15 -6.73 -1.67
N HIS A 313 -27.52 -6.95 -0.51
CA HIS A 313 -28.06 -7.80 0.55
C HIS A 313 -29.32 -7.19 1.19
N LEU A 314 -29.35 -5.86 1.38
CA LEU A 314 -30.50 -5.13 1.89
C LEU A 314 -31.78 -5.42 1.07
N PHE A 315 -31.65 -5.56 -0.26
CA PHE A 315 -32.74 -5.92 -1.17
C PHE A 315 -32.83 -7.43 -1.46
N GLY A 316 -32.28 -8.28 -0.59
CA GLY A 316 -32.44 -9.74 -0.66
C GLY A 316 -31.64 -10.45 -1.76
N ARG A 317 -30.62 -9.79 -2.33
CA ARG A 317 -29.71 -10.43 -3.30
C ARG A 317 -28.56 -11.14 -2.58
N ASP A 318 -28.21 -12.32 -3.07
CA ASP A 318 -27.05 -13.06 -2.57
C ASP A 318 -25.75 -12.43 -3.10
N SER A 319 -25.14 -11.58 -2.28
CA SER A 319 -23.91 -10.87 -2.57
C SER A 319 -23.01 -10.90 -1.34
N THR A 320 -21.75 -11.32 -1.52
CA THR A 320 -20.81 -11.55 -0.41
C THR A 320 -19.48 -10.87 -0.65
N TYR A 321 -18.92 -10.27 0.39
CA TYR A 321 -17.57 -9.75 0.41
C TYR A 321 -16.57 -10.89 0.64
N ARG A 322 -15.58 -10.99 -0.24
CA ARG A 322 -14.56 -12.06 -0.20
C ARG A 322 -13.41 -11.76 0.75
N GLY A 323 -13.44 -10.62 1.45
CA GLY A 323 -12.33 -10.12 2.25
C GLY A 323 -11.44 -9.16 1.45
N THR A 324 -10.37 -8.70 2.09
CA THR A 324 -9.44 -7.71 1.53
C THR A 324 -8.03 -8.29 1.48
N GLN A 325 -7.35 -8.15 0.34
CA GLN A 325 -5.96 -8.56 0.18
C GLN A 325 -4.96 -7.40 0.21
N GLY A 326 -5.44 -6.15 0.31
CA GLY A 326 -4.57 -4.98 0.45
C GLY A 326 -3.80 -4.61 -0.82
N THR A 327 -4.39 -4.78 -2.00
CA THR A 327 -3.81 -4.26 -3.25
C THR A 327 -3.71 -2.74 -3.18
N ALA A 328 -2.50 -2.21 -3.28
CA ALA A 328 -2.20 -0.79 -3.14
C ALA A 328 -1.07 -0.37 -4.07
N VAL A 329 -1.08 0.91 -4.47
CA VAL A 329 -0.08 1.53 -5.33
C VAL A 329 0.15 2.97 -4.89
N VAL A 330 1.40 3.44 -5.00
CA VAL A 330 1.80 4.82 -4.72
C VAL A 330 2.80 5.28 -5.79
N GLY A 331 2.65 6.53 -6.23
CA GLY A 331 3.60 7.24 -7.08
C GLY A 331 4.62 8.02 -6.24
N ILE A 332 5.88 8.00 -6.65
CA ILE A 332 6.99 8.71 -5.98
C ILE A 332 7.90 9.32 -7.06
N PHE A 333 7.66 10.57 -7.45
CA PHE A 333 8.49 11.33 -8.38
C PHE A 333 8.79 10.55 -9.68
N GLY A 334 7.74 10.00 -10.31
CA GLY A 334 7.83 9.19 -11.53
C GLY A 334 8.20 7.72 -11.31
N MET A 335 8.53 7.31 -10.08
CA MET A 335 8.57 5.90 -9.69
C MET A 335 7.20 5.42 -9.21
N THR A 336 6.98 4.11 -9.29
CA THR A 336 5.79 3.42 -8.83
C THR A 336 6.21 2.32 -7.86
N ALA A 337 5.57 2.27 -6.69
CA ALA A 337 5.61 1.13 -5.78
C ALA A 337 4.20 0.56 -5.64
N ALA A 338 4.03 -0.74 -5.90
CA ALA A 338 2.75 -1.42 -5.76
C ALA A 338 2.90 -2.75 -5.01
N MET A 339 1.83 -3.20 -4.36
CA MET A 339 1.78 -4.45 -3.62
C MET A 339 0.39 -5.08 -3.65
N THR A 340 0.31 -6.38 -3.38
CA THR A 340 -0.94 -7.11 -3.15
C THR A 340 -0.68 -8.34 -2.27
N GLY A 341 -1.66 -8.75 -1.46
CA GLY A 341 -1.52 -9.87 -0.54
C GLY A 341 -0.66 -9.54 0.68
N LEU A 342 0.03 -10.53 1.22
CA LEU A 342 0.83 -10.41 2.44
C LEU A 342 2.32 -10.14 2.13
N SER A 343 2.94 -9.28 2.92
CA SER A 343 4.41 -9.12 2.99
C SER A 343 5.07 -10.20 3.85
N GLU A 344 6.40 -10.36 3.77
CA GLU A 344 7.12 -11.31 4.62
C GLU A 344 6.89 -11.03 6.11
N LYS A 345 6.95 -9.74 6.50
CA LYS A 345 6.65 -9.32 7.88
C LYS A 345 5.27 -9.80 8.32
N SER A 346 4.29 -9.72 7.42
CA SER A 346 2.93 -10.19 7.69
C SER A 346 2.83 -11.71 7.75
N LEU A 347 3.51 -12.43 6.84
CA LEU A 347 3.54 -13.89 6.82
C LEU A 347 4.18 -14.46 8.11
N LYS A 348 5.33 -13.91 8.53
CA LYS A 348 6.00 -14.25 9.79
C LYS A 348 5.08 -14.02 10.99
N ARG A 349 4.44 -12.84 11.09
CA ARG A 349 3.50 -12.52 12.19
C ARG A 349 2.31 -13.48 12.23
N ASN A 350 1.83 -13.95 11.08
CA ASN A 350 0.73 -14.91 10.98
C ASN A 350 1.18 -16.38 11.06
N GLN A 351 2.49 -16.64 11.21
CA GLN A 351 3.08 -17.99 11.24
C GLN A 351 2.73 -18.83 9.99
N LEU A 352 2.68 -18.18 8.83
CA LEU A 352 2.45 -18.83 7.55
C LEU A 352 3.79 -19.17 6.90
N ALA A 353 3.97 -20.42 6.47
CA ALA A 353 5.13 -20.84 5.71
C ALA A 353 5.11 -20.19 4.32
N TYR A 354 6.27 -19.76 3.84
CA TYR A 354 6.40 -19.12 2.55
C TYR A 354 7.81 -19.33 1.99
N GLU A 355 7.93 -19.23 0.66
CA GLU A 355 9.16 -19.01 -0.06
C GLU A 355 9.06 -17.69 -0.83
N LYS A 356 10.21 -17.10 -1.18
CA LYS A 356 10.28 -15.82 -1.88
C LYS A 356 11.24 -15.85 -3.06
N ILE A 357 10.87 -15.18 -4.14
CA ILE A 357 11.75 -15.00 -5.29
C ILE A 357 11.70 -13.55 -5.79
N TYR A 358 12.76 -13.17 -6.51
CA TYR A 358 12.95 -11.82 -7.02
C TYR A 358 13.42 -11.87 -8.47
N ILE A 359 12.85 -11.01 -9.31
CA ILE A 359 13.35 -10.77 -10.67
C ILE A 359 13.45 -9.26 -10.93
N HIS A 360 14.29 -8.90 -11.91
CA HIS A 360 14.48 -7.50 -12.32
C HIS A 360 14.29 -7.31 -13.83
N PRO A 361 13.08 -7.55 -14.36
CA PRO A 361 12.80 -7.46 -15.78
C PRO A 361 12.66 -6.00 -16.23
N SER A 362 12.80 -5.75 -17.53
CA SER A 362 12.32 -4.50 -18.11
C SER A 362 10.79 -4.50 -18.20
N ASP A 363 10.18 -3.33 -18.15
CA ASP A 363 8.74 -3.13 -18.31
C ASP A 363 8.21 -3.60 -19.67
N HIS A 364 9.02 -3.47 -20.72
CA HIS A 364 8.76 -3.96 -22.08
C HIS A 364 10.06 -4.36 -22.81
N ALA A 365 9.95 -4.80 -24.06
CA ALA A 365 11.04 -5.39 -24.83
C ALA A 365 12.28 -4.47 -24.90
N GLY A 366 13.44 -4.96 -24.47
CA GLY A 366 14.64 -4.12 -24.29
C GLY A 366 15.27 -3.55 -25.57
N TYR A 367 14.85 -4.01 -26.76
CA TYR A 367 15.25 -3.42 -28.04
C TYR A 367 14.34 -2.26 -28.47
N PHE A 368 13.21 -2.07 -27.80
CA PHE A 368 12.32 -0.93 -28.03
C PHE A 368 12.79 0.26 -27.16
N PRO A 369 12.67 1.52 -27.63
CA PRO A 369 13.13 2.69 -26.89
C PRO A 369 12.56 2.81 -25.48
N ASP A 370 13.37 3.37 -24.57
CA ASP A 370 12.98 3.77 -23.21
C ASP A 370 12.51 2.62 -22.29
N ALA A 371 12.91 1.38 -22.58
CA ALA A 371 12.69 0.24 -21.69
C ALA A 371 13.35 0.47 -20.32
N GLN A 372 12.55 0.41 -19.26
CA GLN A 372 12.97 0.68 -17.89
C GLN A 372 12.83 -0.57 -17.02
N GLN A 373 13.84 -0.79 -16.18
CA GLN A 373 13.85 -1.94 -15.29
C GLN A 373 12.88 -1.74 -14.12
N MET A 374 12.17 -2.80 -13.74
CA MET A 374 11.46 -2.92 -12.48
C MET A 374 12.03 -4.06 -11.65
N MET A 375 11.68 -4.07 -10.38
CA MET A 375 11.93 -5.15 -9.43
C MET A 375 10.57 -5.74 -9.03
N LEU A 376 10.44 -7.06 -9.16
CA LEU A 376 9.26 -7.80 -8.71
C LEU A 376 9.68 -8.84 -7.69
N LYS A 377 8.85 -8.97 -6.65
CA LYS A 377 8.94 -9.97 -5.60
C LYS A 377 7.65 -10.78 -5.55
N LEU A 378 7.79 -12.10 -5.47
CA LEU A 378 6.67 -13.02 -5.26
C LEU A 378 6.87 -13.77 -3.95
N LEU A 379 5.78 -13.93 -3.21
CA LEU A 379 5.68 -14.74 -1.99
C LEU A 379 4.65 -15.83 -2.23
N PHE A 380 5.03 -17.08 -2.02
CA PHE A 380 4.18 -18.23 -2.32
C PHE A 380 4.36 -19.35 -1.28
N ASP A 381 3.36 -20.22 -1.17
CA ASP A 381 3.43 -21.39 -0.29
C ASP A 381 4.43 -22.43 -0.86
N PRO A 382 5.43 -22.89 -0.09
CA PRO A 382 6.50 -23.74 -0.60
C PRO A 382 6.07 -25.18 -0.91
N LYS A 383 4.84 -25.57 -0.54
CA LYS A 383 4.31 -26.93 -0.79
C LYS A 383 3.34 -26.96 -1.96
N THR A 384 2.49 -25.95 -2.04
CA THR A 384 1.37 -25.88 -2.99
C THR A 384 1.62 -24.93 -4.15
N GLY A 385 2.54 -23.97 -3.98
CA GLY A 385 2.75 -22.90 -4.95
C GLY A 385 1.66 -21.83 -4.96
N ILE A 386 0.69 -21.85 -4.03
CA ILE A 386 -0.34 -20.81 -3.93
C ILE A 386 0.32 -19.44 -3.71
N ILE A 387 -0.13 -18.43 -4.44
CA ILE A 387 0.37 -17.06 -4.30
C ILE A 387 -0.16 -16.43 -3.00
N LEU A 388 0.76 -15.94 -2.16
CA LEU A 388 0.46 -15.34 -0.86
C LEU A 388 0.59 -13.82 -0.88
N GLY A 389 1.44 -13.28 -1.76
CA GLY A 389 1.61 -11.84 -1.92
C GLY A 389 2.65 -11.50 -2.98
N ALA A 390 2.64 -10.25 -3.42
CA ALA A 390 3.59 -9.72 -4.38
C ALA A 390 3.86 -8.24 -4.13
N GLN A 391 5.07 -7.80 -4.48
CA GLN A 391 5.51 -6.41 -4.41
C GLN A 391 6.26 -6.06 -5.70
N GLY A 392 6.08 -4.82 -6.16
CA GLY A 392 6.71 -4.31 -7.36
C GLY A 392 7.17 -2.88 -7.17
N VAL A 393 8.38 -2.58 -7.66
CA VAL A 393 8.98 -1.25 -7.62
C VAL A 393 9.67 -0.96 -8.95
N GLY A 394 9.44 0.21 -9.52
CA GLY A 394 9.99 0.59 -10.82
C GLY A 394 9.44 1.94 -11.26
N THR A 395 9.32 2.17 -12.56
CA THR A 395 8.71 3.37 -13.13
C THR A 395 7.37 3.04 -13.77
N THR A 396 7.40 2.32 -14.89
CA THR A 396 6.24 2.03 -15.74
C THR A 396 5.84 0.56 -15.66
N GLY A 397 4.54 0.28 -15.71
CA GLY A 397 4.00 -1.07 -15.86
C GLY A 397 4.11 -1.95 -14.62
N VAL A 398 4.45 -1.38 -13.45
CA VAL A 398 4.46 -2.05 -12.15
C VAL A 398 3.03 -2.35 -11.68
N ASP A 399 2.16 -1.36 -11.78
CA ASP A 399 0.71 -1.45 -11.57
C ASP A 399 0.09 -2.60 -12.36
N LYS A 400 0.39 -2.70 -13.67
CA LYS A 400 -0.08 -3.79 -14.54
C LYS A 400 0.27 -5.17 -13.97
N ARG A 401 1.49 -5.36 -13.47
CA ARG A 401 1.94 -6.67 -12.94
C ARG A 401 1.28 -6.97 -11.61
N ILE A 402 1.16 -5.98 -10.74
CA ILE A 402 0.47 -6.15 -9.46
C ILE A 402 -1.03 -6.42 -9.65
N ASP A 403 -1.69 -5.84 -10.65
CA ASP A 403 -3.08 -6.13 -10.98
C ASP A 403 -3.29 -7.58 -11.43
N VAL A 404 -2.41 -8.12 -12.29
CA VAL A 404 -2.45 -9.53 -12.69
C VAL A 404 -2.28 -10.44 -11.46
N LEU A 405 -1.30 -10.17 -10.61
CA LEU A 405 -1.05 -10.94 -9.39
C LEU A 405 -2.19 -10.79 -8.36
N ALA A 406 -2.85 -9.63 -8.33
CA ALA A 406 -3.99 -9.39 -7.47
C ALA A 406 -5.19 -10.26 -7.86
N ILE A 407 -5.44 -10.44 -9.16
CA ILE A 407 -6.47 -11.36 -9.65
C ILE A 407 -6.06 -12.81 -9.39
N ALA A 408 -4.79 -13.16 -9.61
CA ALA A 408 -4.28 -14.50 -9.37
C ALA A 408 -4.50 -14.96 -7.92
N ILE A 409 -4.22 -14.08 -6.95
CA ILE A 409 -4.49 -14.33 -5.53
C ILE A 409 -5.99 -14.57 -5.31
N GLN A 410 -6.87 -13.67 -5.78
CA GLN A 410 -8.33 -13.84 -5.62
C GLN A 410 -8.87 -15.12 -6.27
N ALA A 411 -8.24 -15.58 -7.34
CA ALA A 411 -8.60 -16.80 -8.06
C ALA A 411 -8.03 -18.07 -7.43
N GLY A 412 -7.17 -17.96 -6.41
CA GLY A 412 -6.51 -19.10 -5.78
C GLY A 412 -5.48 -19.77 -6.69
N MET A 413 -4.90 -19.02 -7.64
CA MET A 413 -3.90 -19.52 -8.58
C MET A 413 -2.59 -19.82 -7.87
N THR A 414 -1.82 -20.72 -8.48
CA THR A 414 -0.48 -21.12 -8.10
C THR A 414 0.57 -20.57 -9.07
N VAL A 415 1.84 -20.68 -8.70
CA VAL A 415 2.97 -20.36 -9.59
C VAL A 415 2.93 -21.18 -10.89
N TYR A 416 2.33 -22.38 -10.88
CA TYR A 416 2.21 -23.22 -12.07
C TYR A 416 1.11 -22.74 -13.03
N ASP A 417 0.09 -22.06 -12.52
CA ASP A 417 -0.91 -21.45 -13.38
C ASP A 417 -0.35 -20.20 -14.05
N LEU A 418 0.47 -19.43 -13.32
CA LEU A 418 1.03 -18.16 -13.76
C LEU A 418 2.23 -18.28 -14.72
N GLU A 419 2.93 -19.41 -14.75
CA GLU A 419 3.94 -19.62 -15.79
C GLU A 419 3.31 -19.76 -17.20
N GLU A 420 2.06 -20.22 -17.28
CA GLU A 420 1.32 -20.51 -18.52
C GLU A 420 0.37 -19.37 -18.98
N VAL A 421 0.23 -18.27 -18.22
CA VAL A 421 -0.73 -17.21 -18.59
C VAL A 421 -0.38 -16.51 -19.90
N GLU A 422 -1.38 -16.31 -20.75
CA GLU A 422 -1.27 -15.55 -21.98
C GLU A 422 -1.63 -14.08 -21.73
N LEU A 423 -0.64 -13.19 -21.86
CA LEU A 423 -0.80 -11.75 -21.63
C LEU A 423 -0.54 -10.94 -22.91
N CYS A 424 -1.13 -9.75 -23.00
CA CYS A 424 -0.98 -8.88 -24.17
C CYS A 424 0.49 -8.54 -24.44
N TYR A 425 0.94 -8.79 -25.68
CA TYR A 425 2.30 -8.49 -26.12
C TYR A 425 2.33 -7.71 -27.43
N ALA A 426 3.00 -6.56 -27.37
CA ALA A 426 3.71 -5.92 -28.48
C ALA A 426 4.97 -5.26 -27.88
N PRO A 427 6.01 -4.95 -28.68
CA PRO A 427 7.30 -4.49 -28.16
C PRO A 427 7.23 -3.31 -27.18
N GLN A 428 6.32 -2.37 -27.41
CA GLN A 428 6.11 -1.17 -26.59
C GLN A 428 5.31 -1.39 -25.29
N TYR A 429 4.75 -2.59 -25.08
CA TYR A 429 3.86 -2.88 -23.93
C TYR A 429 4.35 -4.01 -23.04
N GLY A 430 5.20 -4.90 -23.54
CA GLY A 430 5.63 -6.08 -22.79
C GLY A 430 6.70 -6.89 -23.50
N HIS A 431 6.77 -8.17 -23.14
CA HIS A 431 7.72 -9.15 -23.67
C HIS A 431 6.96 -10.37 -24.17
N ALA A 432 7.58 -11.16 -25.04
CA ALA A 432 7.02 -12.45 -25.46
C ALA A 432 6.84 -13.42 -24.27
N LYS A 433 7.62 -13.23 -23.20
CA LYS A 433 7.41 -13.82 -21.87
C LYS A 433 7.26 -12.66 -20.91
N ASP A 434 6.05 -12.34 -20.47
CA ASP A 434 5.86 -11.18 -19.59
C ASP A 434 6.66 -11.37 -18.29
N PRO A 435 7.09 -10.29 -17.63
CA PRO A 435 7.53 -10.29 -16.23
C PRO A 435 6.77 -11.25 -15.31
N ILE A 436 5.45 -11.43 -15.47
CA ILE A 436 4.69 -12.45 -14.72
C ILE A 436 5.17 -13.86 -15.07
N ASN A 437 5.16 -14.27 -16.34
CA ASN A 437 5.66 -15.60 -16.74
C ASN A 437 7.09 -15.84 -16.24
N MET A 438 7.97 -14.83 -16.36
CA MET A 438 9.35 -14.93 -15.88
C MET A 438 9.46 -15.11 -14.36
N LEU A 439 8.62 -14.41 -13.59
CA LEU A 439 8.57 -14.50 -12.13
C LEU A 439 8.19 -15.92 -11.72
N ASP A 440 7.20 -16.47 -12.40
CA ASP A 440 6.63 -17.77 -12.09
C ASP A 440 7.44 -18.95 -12.66
N PHE A 441 8.17 -18.80 -13.77
CA PHE A 441 9.19 -19.79 -14.19
C PHE A 441 10.28 -19.97 -13.12
N VAL A 442 10.67 -18.88 -12.45
CA VAL A 442 11.65 -18.95 -11.34
C VAL A 442 11.02 -19.63 -10.13
N ALA A 443 9.81 -19.24 -9.74
CA ALA A 443 9.13 -19.81 -8.58
C ALA A 443 8.82 -21.30 -8.75
N SER A 444 8.29 -21.70 -9.90
CA SER A 444 7.99 -23.09 -10.23
C SER A 444 9.28 -23.92 -10.36
N GLY A 445 10.35 -23.35 -10.93
CA GLY A 445 11.68 -23.97 -10.98
C GLY A 445 12.26 -24.25 -9.59
N VAL A 446 12.04 -23.36 -8.63
CA VAL A 446 12.41 -23.58 -7.22
C VAL A 446 11.63 -24.76 -6.63
N LEU A 447 10.31 -24.81 -6.83
CA LEU A 447 9.46 -25.89 -6.32
C LEU A 447 9.76 -27.25 -6.95
N ARG A 448 10.11 -27.27 -8.24
CA ARG A 448 10.51 -28.49 -8.98
C ARG A 448 11.91 -28.97 -8.62
N GLY A 449 12.73 -28.11 -7.99
CA GLY A 449 14.14 -28.40 -7.70
C GLY A 449 15.09 -28.09 -8.87
N ASP A 450 14.59 -27.59 -10.00
CA ASP A 450 15.40 -27.24 -11.17
C ASP A 450 16.25 -25.97 -10.93
N GLN A 451 15.78 -25.09 -10.06
CA GLN A 451 16.38 -23.81 -9.75
C GLN A 451 16.60 -23.65 -8.23
N PRO A 452 17.58 -24.35 -7.64
CA PRO A 452 17.90 -24.17 -6.23
C PRO A 452 18.38 -22.73 -5.98
N ILE A 453 17.91 -22.13 -4.89
CA ILE A 453 18.22 -20.73 -4.52
C ILE A 453 18.79 -20.59 -3.12
N ILE A 454 19.54 -19.53 -2.90
CA ILE A 454 19.93 -19.00 -1.59
C ILE A 454 19.40 -17.56 -1.50
N GLN A 455 18.78 -17.23 -0.36
CA GLN A 455 18.27 -15.89 -0.12
C GLN A 455 19.39 -14.96 0.33
N VAL A 456 19.37 -13.72 -0.15
CA VAL A 456 20.38 -12.69 0.16
C VAL A 456 20.52 -12.46 1.67
N ASP A 457 19.41 -12.44 2.40
CA ASP A 457 19.35 -12.22 3.85
C ASP A 457 19.88 -13.41 4.68
N THR A 458 20.17 -14.54 4.04
CA THR A 458 20.77 -15.72 4.69
C THR A 458 22.28 -15.83 4.48
N LEU A 459 22.87 -15.02 3.60
CA LEU A 459 24.30 -15.14 3.23
C LEU A 459 25.24 -14.98 4.43
N SER A 460 24.90 -14.14 5.40
CA SER A 460 25.70 -13.92 6.62
C SER A 460 25.76 -15.14 7.55
N SER A 461 24.89 -16.14 7.36
CA SER A 461 24.91 -17.38 8.14
C SER A 461 25.91 -18.42 7.64
N TYR A 462 26.51 -18.19 6.47
CA TYR A 462 27.50 -19.09 5.86
C TYR A 462 28.92 -18.61 6.12
N SER A 463 29.84 -19.55 6.35
CA SER A 463 31.27 -19.27 6.40
C SER A 463 31.89 -19.50 5.02
N ALA A 464 33.09 -18.96 4.81
CA ALA A 464 33.85 -19.26 3.60
C ALA A 464 34.13 -20.77 3.45
N GLU A 465 34.19 -21.53 4.55
CA GLU A 465 34.39 -22.98 4.55
C GLU A 465 33.14 -23.74 4.10
N SER A 466 31.93 -23.26 4.43
CA SER A 466 30.68 -23.93 4.07
C SER A 466 30.09 -23.48 2.73
N LEU A 467 30.45 -22.30 2.23
CA LEU A 467 29.90 -21.73 1.01
C LEU A 467 30.96 -20.96 0.20
N LEU A 468 31.08 -21.29 -1.09
CA LEU A 468 31.80 -20.46 -2.06
C LEU A 468 30.82 -19.50 -2.75
N LEU A 469 31.10 -18.19 -2.66
CA LEU A 469 30.42 -17.18 -3.47
C LEU A 469 31.07 -17.10 -4.85
N LEU A 470 30.31 -17.34 -5.92
CA LEU A 470 30.78 -17.31 -7.31
C LEU A 470 30.06 -16.20 -8.09
N ASP A 471 30.79 -15.12 -8.39
CA ASP A 471 30.32 -14.07 -9.27
C ASP A 471 30.58 -14.44 -10.73
N VAL A 472 29.51 -14.61 -11.51
CA VAL A 472 29.59 -14.98 -12.93
C VAL A 472 29.42 -13.80 -13.88
N ARG A 473 29.52 -12.57 -13.38
CA ARG A 473 29.57 -11.35 -14.18
C ARG A 473 30.94 -11.17 -14.83
N THR A 474 31.03 -10.20 -15.73
CA THR A 474 32.30 -9.79 -16.34
C THR A 474 33.27 -9.25 -15.29
N ALA A 475 34.57 -9.30 -15.57
CA ALA A 475 35.60 -8.76 -14.67
C ALA A 475 35.41 -7.25 -14.40
N ALA A 476 34.90 -6.49 -15.38
CA ALA A 476 34.59 -5.07 -15.21
C ALA A 476 33.43 -4.84 -14.23
N GLU A 477 32.34 -5.61 -14.36
CA GLU A 477 31.22 -5.56 -13.41
C GLU A 477 31.66 -5.94 -11.99
N PHE A 478 32.54 -6.94 -11.85
CA PHE A 478 33.09 -7.37 -10.56
C PHE A 478 33.98 -6.29 -9.92
N ALA A 479 34.85 -5.67 -10.71
CA ALA A 479 35.73 -4.59 -10.25
C ALA A 479 34.96 -3.34 -9.82
N ALA A 480 33.79 -3.06 -10.43
CA ALA A 480 32.92 -1.96 -10.04
C ALA A 480 32.21 -2.16 -8.69
N GLY A 481 32.19 -3.40 -8.18
CA GLY A 481 31.59 -3.75 -6.89
C GLY A 481 31.06 -5.19 -6.91
N HIS A 482 31.28 -5.93 -5.83
CA HIS A 482 30.91 -7.34 -5.69
C HIS A 482 30.62 -7.71 -4.24
N ILE A 483 29.99 -8.87 -4.02
CA ILE A 483 29.76 -9.39 -2.68
C ILE A 483 31.12 -9.79 -2.07
N PRO A 484 31.49 -9.30 -0.88
CA PRO A 484 32.78 -9.59 -0.26
C PRO A 484 33.08 -11.10 -0.19
N GLY A 485 34.32 -11.48 -0.52
CA GLY A 485 34.75 -12.87 -0.54
C GLY A 485 34.36 -13.67 -1.78
N ALA A 486 33.70 -13.06 -2.77
CA ALA A 486 33.34 -13.74 -4.01
C ALA A 486 34.53 -14.00 -4.92
N LYS A 487 34.56 -15.20 -5.53
CA LYS A 487 35.44 -15.54 -6.65
C LYS A 487 34.76 -15.14 -7.96
N ASN A 488 35.47 -14.49 -8.88
CA ASN A 488 34.94 -14.13 -10.19
C ASN A 488 35.34 -15.14 -11.27
N ILE A 489 34.35 -15.78 -11.89
CA ILE A 489 34.52 -16.57 -13.12
C ILE A 489 33.36 -16.22 -14.06
N PRO A 490 33.56 -15.35 -15.07
CA PRO A 490 32.53 -14.99 -16.02
C PRO A 490 31.87 -16.21 -16.66
N ILE A 491 30.55 -16.18 -16.81
CA ILE A 491 29.75 -17.32 -17.30
C ILE A 491 30.25 -17.88 -18.64
N GLU A 492 30.76 -17.01 -19.51
CA GLU A 492 31.29 -17.35 -20.83
C GLU A 492 32.51 -18.29 -20.73
N THR A 493 33.29 -18.17 -19.66
CA THR A 493 34.50 -18.97 -19.40
C THR A 493 34.30 -20.06 -18.34
N LEU A 494 33.13 -20.13 -17.70
CA LEU A 494 32.86 -21.01 -16.57
C LEU A 494 33.10 -22.49 -16.89
N ARG A 495 32.70 -22.94 -18.07
CA ARG A 495 32.84 -24.36 -18.49
C ARG A 495 34.30 -24.78 -18.59
N GLU A 496 35.17 -23.89 -19.05
CA GLU A 496 36.60 -24.15 -19.22
C GLU A 496 37.35 -24.09 -17.88
N ARG A 497 36.78 -23.39 -16.90
CA ARG A 497 37.42 -23.07 -15.62
C ARG A 497 36.77 -23.77 -14.42
N VAL A 498 35.91 -24.77 -14.69
CA VAL A 498 35.18 -25.51 -13.65
C VAL A 498 36.12 -26.27 -12.71
N SER A 499 37.30 -26.68 -13.19
CA SER A 499 38.33 -27.35 -12.37
C SER A 499 38.90 -26.45 -11.27
N GLU A 500 38.68 -25.13 -11.33
CA GLU A 500 39.08 -24.22 -10.27
C GLU A 500 38.06 -24.11 -9.12
N LEU A 501 36.94 -24.85 -9.19
CA LEU A 501 35.88 -24.82 -8.21
C LEU A 501 35.98 -26.01 -7.25
N PRO A 502 35.66 -25.79 -5.96
CA PRO A 502 35.65 -26.84 -4.95
C PRO A 502 34.50 -27.82 -5.17
N HIS A 503 34.74 -29.11 -4.88
CA HIS A 503 33.69 -30.14 -4.79
C HIS A 503 33.27 -30.44 -3.35
N ASP A 504 33.96 -29.89 -2.35
CA ASP A 504 33.80 -30.20 -0.92
C ASP A 504 32.84 -29.25 -0.18
N ARG A 505 32.32 -28.21 -0.86
CA ARG A 505 31.36 -27.26 -0.31
C ARG A 505 30.42 -26.71 -1.38
N LYS A 506 29.28 -26.18 -0.93
CA LYS A 506 28.25 -25.61 -1.78
C LYS A 506 28.74 -24.35 -2.51
N ILE A 507 28.24 -24.13 -3.73
CA ILE A 507 28.55 -22.95 -4.54
C ILE A 507 27.30 -22.07 -4.69
N ALA A 508 27.34 -20.86 -4.15
CA ALA A 508 26.34 -19.83 -4.36
C ALA A 508 26.75 -18.97 -5.56
N THR A 509 26.12 -19.21 -6.71
CA THR A 509 26.37 -18.42 -7.92
C THR A 509 25.51 -17.17 -7.92
N TYR A 510 26.01 -16.07 -8.47
CA TYR A 510 25.21 -14.89 -8.70
C TYR A 510 25.68 -14.08 -9.89
N CYS A 511 24.79 -13.26 -10.40
CA CYS A 511 25.13 -12.19 -11.32
C CYS A 511 24.44 -10.89 -10.89
N LYS A 512 24.28 -9.92 -11.80
CA LYS A 512 23.64 -8.65 -11.47
C LYS A 512 22.23 -8.84 -10.91
N VAL A 513 21.40 -9.64 -11.58
CA VAL A 513 19.94 -9.76 -11.29
C VAL A 513 19.45 -11.20 -11.12
N GLY A 514 20.37 -12.17 -11.09
CA GLY A 514 20.06 -13.61 -10.89
C GLY A 514 19.97 -14.45 -12.17
N GLN A 515 19.77 -13.87 -13.36
CA GLN A 515 19.59 -14.65 -14.61
C GLN A 515 20.84 -15.46 -15.02
N ARG A 516 21.99 -14.79 -15.23
CA ARG A 516 23.26 -15.49 -15.51
C ARG A 516 23.69 -16.42 -14.37
N GLY A 517 23.37 -16.06 -13.12
CA GLY A 517 23.62 -16.94 -11.96
C GLY A 517 22.81 -18.24 -12.05
N TYR A 518 21.54 -18.18 -12.45
CA TYR A 518 20.74 -19.38 -12.72
C TYR A 518 21.38 -20.28 -13.78
N TYR A 519 21.84 -19.71 -14.91
CA TYR A 519 22.53 -20.51 -15.94
C TYR A 519 23.81 -21.17 -15.41
N ALA A 520 24.60 -20.44 -14.62
CA ALA A 520 25.78 -21.00 -13.96
C ALA A 520 25.39 -22.13 -12.99
N THR A 521 24.33 -21.96 -12.20
CA THR A 521 23.79 -22.99 -11.32
C THR A 521 23.44 -24.26 -12.10
N ARG A 522 22.72 -24.13 -13.22
CA ARG A 522 22.37 -25.29 -14.08
C ARG A 522 23.58 -25.98 -14.70
N ILE A 523 24.62 -25.22 -15.06
CA ILE A 523 25.89 -25.78 -15.58
C ILE A 523 26.57 -26.59 -14.47
N LEU A 524 26.70 -26.02 -13.28
CA LEU A 524 27.41 -26.63 -12.16
C LEU A 524 26.68 -27.88 -11.64
N ASP A 525 25.35 -27.81 -11.50
CA ASP A 525 24.51 -28.93 -11.09
C ASP A 525 24.67 -30.15 -12.04
N GLN A 526 24.65 -29.92 -13.35
CA GLN A 526 24.88 -30.97 -14.35
C GLN A 526 26.32 -31.52 -14.37
N LEU A 527 27.28 -30.78 -13.82
CA LEU A 527 28.66 -31.22 -13.66
C LEU A 527 28.93 -31.83 -12.28
N GLY A 528 27.89 -32.06 -11.47
CA GLY A 528 27.97 -32.75 -10.18
C GLY A 528 28.38 -31.85 -9.00
N PHE A 529 28.28 -30.54 -9.14
CA PHE A 529 28.49 -29.61 -8.02
C PHE A 529 27.18 -29.34 -7.28
N GLU A 530 27.24 -29.22 -5.96
CA GLU A 530 26.12 -28.66 -5.21
C GLU A 530 26.10 -27.13 -5.40
N ALA A 531 25.23 -26.64 -6.28
CA ALA A 531 25.10 -25.22 -6.59
C ALA A 531 23.71 -24.67 -6.29
N ALA A 532 23.65 -23.38 -5.95
CA ALA A 532 22.43 -22.62 -5.82
C ALA A 532 22.62 -21.19 -6.33
N ASN A 533 21.55 -20.57 -6.82
CA ASN A 533 21.58 -19.19 -7.30
C ASN A 533 21.21 -18.22 -6.18
N ILE A 534 21.93 -17.12 -6.01
CA ILE A 534 21.52 -16.05 -5.10
C ILE A 534 20.32 -15.32 -5.71
N SER A 535 19.15 -15.47 -5.08
CA SER A 535 17.89 -14.88 -5.55
C SER A 535 18.03 -13.36 -5.65
N GLY A 536 17.57 -12.76 -6.76
CA GLY A 536 17.70 -11.32 -7.03
C GLY A 536 19.12 -10.82 -7.37
N GLY A 537 20.18 -11.61 -7.13
CA GLY A 537 21.56 -11.29 -7.49
C GLY A 537 22.19 -10.13 -6.71
N TYR A 538 23.28 -9.57 -7.25
CA TYR A 538 24.05 -8.48 -6.65
C TYR A 538 23.23 -7.21 -6.42
N GLN A 539 22.28 -6.91 -7.32
CA GLN A 539 21.44 -5.72 -7.20
C GLN A 539 20.58 -5.77 -5.93
N LEU A 540 19.97 -6.93 -5.64
CA LEU A 540 19.23 -7.12 -4.39
C LEU A 540 20.16 -7.02 -3.17
N TRP A 541 21.32 -7.67 -3.22
CA TRP A 541 22.33 -7.58 -2.14
C TRP A 541 22.75 -6.14 -1.86
N SER A 542 23.00 -5.33 -2.90
CA SER A 542 23.36 -3.92 -2.74
C SER A 542 22.25 -3.09 -2.10
N ASN A 543 20.98 -3.41 -2.39
CA ASN A 543 19.84 -2.77 -1.74
C ASN A 543 19.74 -3.13 -0.25
N TYR A 544 20.05 -4.37 0.13
CA TYR A 544 20.14 -4.77 1.54
C TYR A 544 21.28 -4.02 2.26
N SER A 545 22.48 -4.02 1.69
CA SER A 545 23.68 -3.46 2.33
C SER A 545 23.69 -1.93 2.42
N ALA A 546 23.11 -1.22 1.44
CA ALA A 546 23.01 0.24 1.48
C ALA A 546 22.18 0.73 2.68
N HIS A 547 21.20 -0.05 3.11
CA HIS A 547 20.36 0.28 4.26
C HIS A 547 21.03 0.05 5.60
N ASP A 548 21.87 -0.97 5.72
CA ASP A 548 22.57 -1.25 6.97
C ASP A 548 23.62 -0.15 7.26
N ASN A 549 24.21 0.44 6.22
CA ASN A 549 25.12 1.57 6.36
C ASN A 549 24.39 2.90 6.64
N ASN A 550 23.18 3.10 6.12
CA ASN A 550 22.37 4.30 6.40
C ASN A 550 21.68 4.26 7.79
N ALA A 551 21.70 3.13 8.49
CA ALA A 551 21.18 3.03 9.85
C ALA A 551 22.22 3.42 10.93
N THR A 552 23.48 3.66 10.52
CA THR A 552 24.60 4.00 11.41
C THR A 552 25.09 5.45 11.31
N ASP A 553 24.51 6.24 10.40
CA ASP A 553 24.72 7.69 10.26
C ASP A 553 23.43 8.45 10.62
#